data_AF-A0A3N7HE67-F1
#
_entry.id   AF-A0A3N7HE67-F1
#
_cell.length_a   1.000
_cell.length_b   1.000
_cell.length_c   1.000
_cell.angle_alpha   90.00
_cell.angle_beta   90.00
_cell.angle_gamma   90.00
#
_symmetry.space_group_name_H-M   'P 1'
#
loop_
_entity.id
_entity.type
_entity.pdbx_description
1 polymer ?
#
loop_
_entity_poly.entity_id
_entity_poly.type
_entity_poly.pdbx_seq_one_letter_code
_entity_poly.pdbx_strand_id
1 'polypeptide(L)'
;MYRWLTIFTLFLFSLKAIYAQEDAIGGVLEKLGKYAENYPQERVYLHLDKPYYTVGDDIWFKGYVTIGAYNFLSGLSKILYVDLISPDEKMVQSIRIPLISGVTMGDFQLADSLGEGNYRIRAYTNWMRNFDNEGFFDRVLPIGNARTDSIVTHSSFSYENSPVHTVTAEIAFTDPMGGPMADMNVNYEVILEERNIGRGREKTDEQGRIAFNFVNKQPFNLKTGKIELTLSRSQNQTVKKIIPLKTTSHTHSIQFFPESGHLVAGNLAKVAF
;
A
#
# COMPACT_ATOMS: atom_id res chain seq x y z
N MET A 1 -37.13 19.49 64.80
CA MET A 1 -35.70 19.13 64.86
C MET A 1 -35.33 18.00 63.87
N TYR A 2 -36.13 16.94 63.73
CA TYR A 2 -35.83 15.79 62.87
C TYR A 2 -35.75 16.05 61.35
N ARG A 3 -36.53 17.00 60.79
CA ARG A 3 -36.51 17.32 59.34
C ARG A 3 -35.21 17.95 58.84
N TRP A 4 -34.47 18.66 59.69
CA TRP A 4 -33.18 19.24 59.33
C TRP A 4 -32.04 18.21 59.41
N LEU A 5 -32.18 17.23 60.32
CA LEU A 5 -31.23 16.13 60.47
C LEU A 5 -31.24 15.20 59.23
N THR A 6 -32.42 14.93 58.66
CA THR A 6 -32.59 14.09 57.46
C THR A 6 -32.07 14.75 56.18
N ILE A 7 -32.16 16.08 56.08
CA ILE A 7 -31.61 16.82 54.92
C ILE A 7 -30.07 16.86 55.01
N PHE A 8 -29.53 16.99 56.22
CA PHE A 8 -28.08 16.99 56.45
C PHE A 8 -27.43 15.62 56.17
N THR A 9 -28.09 14.51 56.54
CA THR A 9 -27.61 13.17 56.20
C THR A 9 -27.70 12.85 54.71
N LEU A 10 -28.72 13.34 53.99
CA LEU A 10 -28.81 13.18 52.54
C LEU A 10 -27.72 13.96 51.80
N PHE A 11 -27.35 15.14 52.31
CA PHE A 11 -26.25 15.96 51.77
C PHE A 11 -24.85 15.33 52.02
N LEU A 12 -24.66 14.65 53.15
CA LEU A 12 -23.43 13.90 53.42
C LEU A 12 -23.27 12.65 52.55
N PHE A 13 -24.38 12.03 52.11
CA PHE A 13 -24.35 10.87 51.21
C PHE A 13 -24.06 11.25 49.76
N SER A 14 -24.51 12.43 49.29
CA SER A 14 -24.19 12.92 47.93
C SER A 14 -22.72 13.33 47.78
N LEU A 15 -22.06 13.80 48.84
CA LEU A 15 -20.63 14.11 48.83
C LEU A 15 -19.75 12.86 48.64
N LYS A 16 -20.17 11.67 49.11
CA LYS A 16 -19.43 10.41 48.95
C LYS A 16 -19.45 9.86 47.52
N ALA A 17 -20.52 10.13 46.77
CA ALA A 17 -20.65 9.67 45.38
C ALA A 17 -19.68 10.39 44.44
N ILE A 18 -19.28 11.63 44.75
CA ILE A 18 -18.37 12.43 43.92
C ILE A 18 -16.92 11.90 44.00
N TYR A 19 -16.46 11.43 45.16
CA TYR A 19 -15.09 10.92 45.33
C TYR A 19 -14.88 9.48 44.84
N ALA A 20 -15.95 8.69 44.63
CA ALA A 20 -15.84 7.31 44.18
C ALA A 20 -15.51 7.19 42.68
N GLN A 21 -15.80 8.22 41.88
CA GLN A 21 -15.58 8.21 40.44
C GLN A 21 -14.12 8.54 40.05
N GLU A 22 -13.42 9.32 40.87
CA GLU A 22 -12.01 9.68 40.66
C GLU A 22 -11.09 8.47 40.90
N ASP A 23 -11.41 7.62 41.89
CA ASP A 23 -10.66 6.42 42.25
C ASP A 23 -10.81 5.29 41.20
N ALA A 24 -11.96 5.21 40.54
CA ALA A 24 -12.22 4.21 39.50
C ALA A 24 -11.37 4.44 38.23
N ILE A 25 -11.17 5.70 37.83
CA ILE A 25 -10.32 6.04 36.67
C ILE A 25 -8.85 5.82 37.01
N GLY A 26 -8.42 6.22 38.21
CA GLY A 26 -7.05 5.99 38.70
C GLY A 26 -6.69 4.50 38.73
N GLY A 27 -7.57 3.66 39.25
CA GLY A 27 -7.36 2.20 39.29
C GLY A 27 -7.34 1.53 37.90
N VAL A 28 -8.08 2.06 36.93
CA VAL A 28 -7.98 1.60 35.53
C VAL A 28 -6.66 2.04 34.91
N LEU A 29 -6.24 3.29 35.12
CA LEU A 29 -4.99 3.82 34.59
C LEU A 29 -3.78 3.04 35.14
N GLU A 30 -3.78 2.70 36.43
CA GLU A 30 -2.71 1.90 37.04
C GLU A 30 -2.62 0.49 36.44
N LYS A 31 -3.77 -0.17 36.23
CA LYS A 31 -3.82 -1.49 35.58
C LYS A 31 -3.34 -1.42 34.13
N LEU A 32 -3.70 -0.37 33.40
CA LEU A 32 -3.23 -0.14 32.03
C LEU A 32 -1.73 0.13 32.00
N GLY A 33 -1.19 0.91 32.94
CA GLY A 33 0.24 1.15 33.08
C GLY A 33 1.00 -0.15 33.34
N LYS A 34 0.56 -0.96 34.30
CA LYS A 34 1.13 -2.29 34.59
C LYS A 34 1.06 -3.23 33.40
N TYR A 35 -0.02 -3.20 32.63
CA TYR A 35 -0.13 -4.00 31.41
C TYR A 35 0.89 -3.57 30.36
N ALA A 36 1.03 -2.26 30.12
CA ALA A 36 1.98 -1.69 29.16
C ALA A 36 3.45 -1.98 29.53
N GLU A 37 3.77 -2.00 30.83
CA GLU A 37 5.11 -2.36 31.33
C GLU A 37 5.42 -3.85 31.16
N ASN A 38 4.45 -4.74 31.40
CA ASN A 38 4.65 -6.19 31.31
C ASN A 38 4.62 -6.72 29.86
N TYR A 39 3.91 -6.04 28.96
CA TYR A 39 3.75 -6.45 27.56
C TYR A 39 4.14 -5.33 26.60
N PRO A 40 5.41 -4.88 26.62
CA PRO A 40 5.81 -3.75 25.80
C PRO A 40 5.75 -4.14 24.31
N GLN A 41 5.09 -3.29 23.52
CA GLN A 41 4.93 -3.49 22.09
C GLN A 41 6.14 -2.94 21.34
N GLU A 42 6.75 -3.77 20.49
CA GLU A 42 7.79 -3.35 19.55
C GLU A 42 7.18 -3.02 18.18
N ARG A 43 7.79 -2.07 17.47
CA ARG A 43 7.49 -1.77 16.06
C ARG A 43 8.77 -1.81 15.24
N VAL A 44 8.68 -2.29 14.00
CA VAL A 44 9.82 -2.36 13.09
C VAL A 44 9.67 -1.36 11.95
N TYR A 45 10.77 -0.72 11.59
CA TYR A 45 10.88 0.14 10.43
C TYR A 45 12.10 -0.28 9.61
N LEU A 46 11.91 -0.42 8.30
CA LEU A 46 13.01 -0.58 7.36
C LEU A 46 13.11 0.63 6.44
N HIS A 47 14.32 1.15 6.28
CA HIS A 47 14.67 2.07 5.21
C HIS A 47 15.45 1.30 4.15
N LEU A 48 14.91 1.25 2.95
CA LEU A 48 15.54 0.65 1.78
C LEU A 48 16.29 1.72 0.98
N ASP A 49 17.35 1.35 0.25
CA ASP A 49 18.08 2.27 -0.61
C ASP A 49 17.27 2.70 -1.84
N LYS A 50 16.47 1.78 -2.41
CA LYS A 50 15.61 2.03 -3.59
C LYS A 50 14.15 1.65 -3.34
N PRO A 51 13.20 2.32 -4.04
CA PRO A 51 11.79 1.95 -3.99
C PRO A 51 11.42 0.75 -4.88
N TYR A 52 12.30 0.33 -5.79
CA TYR A 52 12.16 -0.82 -6.70
C TYR A 52 13.54 -1.39 -7.05
N TYR A 53 13.60 -2.65 -7.47
CA TYR A 53 14.86 -3.36 -7.80
C TYR A 53 14.73 -4.15 -9.10
N THR A 54 15.87 -4.60 -9.61
CA THR A 54 15.93 -5.55 -10.72
C THR A 54 16.47 -6.90 -10.26
N VAL A 55 16.13 -7.99 -10.96
CA VAL A 55 16.72 -9.30 -10.69
C VAL A 55 18.25 -9.22 -10.77
N GLY A 56 18.94 -9.82 -9.81
CA GLY A 56 20.41 -9.71 -9.68
C GLY A 56 20.89 -8.52 -8.85
N ASP A 57 20.03 -7.56 -8.48
CA ASP A 57 20.40 -6.47 -7.56
C ASP A 57 20.51 -6.94 -6.11
N ASP A 58 21.27 -6.19 -5.32
CA ASP A 58 21.27 -6.27 -3.86
C ASP A 58 20.33 -5.19 -3.28
N ILE A 59 19.39 -5.60 -2.43
CA ILE A 59 18.52 -4.71 -1.65
C ILE A 59 19.27 -4.32 -0.40
N TRP A 60 19.64 -3.04 -0.25
CA TRP A 60 20.30 -2.55 0.95
C TRP A 60 19.28 -1.93 1.89
N PHE A 61 19.42 -2.20 3.19
CA PHE A 61 18.51 -1.62 4.16
C PHE A 61 19.14 -1.32 5.51
N LYS A 62 18.51 -0.36 6.18
CA LYS A 62 18.73 -0.06 7.60
C LYS A 62 17.44 -0.30 8.37
N GLY A 63 17.52 -1.14 9.39
CA GLY A 63 16.40 -1.51 10.24
C GLY A 63 16.45 -0.79 11.59
N TYR A 64 15.27 -0.42 12.08
CA TYR A 64 15.06 0.16 13.40
C TYR A 64 13.94 -0.59 14.09
N VAL A 65 14.15 -0.98 15.34
CA VAL A 65 13.14 -1.55 16.21
C VAL A 65 12.89 -0.57 17.33
N THR A 66 11.66 -0.09 17.46
CA THR A 66 11.25 0.82 18.51
C THR A 66 10.33 0.13 19.51
N ILE A 67 10.18 0.71 20.70
CA ILE A 67 9.35 0.18 21.78
C ILE A 67 8.57 1.29 22.49
N GLY A 68 7.34 0.98 22.87
CA GLY A 68 6.48 1.84 23.70
C GLY A 68 5.95 3.11 23.01
N ALA A 69 5.25 3.95 23.78
CA ALA A 69 4.52 5.10 23.27
C ALA A 69 5.41 6.21 22.64
N TYR A 70 6.66 6.32 23.09
CA TYR A 70 7.61 7.32 22.61
C TYR A 70 8.53 6.81 21.48
N ASN A 71 8.33 5.58 21.01
CA ASN A 71 9.14 4.96 19.96
C ASN A 71 10.66 5.01 20.21
N PHE A 72 11.09 4.78 21.46
CA PHE A 72 12.52 4.66 21.74
C PHE A 72 13.09 3.40 21.12
N LEU A 73 14.39 3.40 20.78
CA LEU A 73 15.05 2.23 20.25
C LEU A 73 14.97 1.07 21.25
N SER A 74 14.53 -0.09 20.78
CA SER A 74 14.31 -1.25 21.62
C SER A 74 15.64 -1.90 22.02
N GLY A 75 15.82 -2.09 23.33
CA GLY A 75 16.86 -2.94 23.89
C GLY A 75 16.43 -4.39 24.12
N LEU A 76 15.15 -4.73 23.88
CA LEU A 76 14.54 -6.01 24.22
C LEU A 76 14.96 -7.10 23.22
N SER A 77 14.57 -6.96 21.96
CA SER A 77 14.92 -7.91 20.91
C SER A 77 16.37 -7.74 20.42
N LYS A 78 17.05 -8.88 20.20
CA LYS A 78 18.45 -8.93 19.72
C LYS A 78 18.60 -9.38 18.27
N ILE A 79 17.53 -9.86 17.66
CA ILE A 79 17.53 -10.39 16.30
C ILE A 79 16.35 -9.79 15.55
N LEU A 80 16.63 -9.22 14.38
CA LEU A 80 15.63 -8.84 13.40
C LEU A 80 15.52 -9.94 12.35
N TYR A 81 14.28 -10.40 12.11
CA TYR A 81 13.96 -11.30 11.02
C TYR A 81 13.48 -10.44 9.86
N VAL A 82 14.02 -10.67 8.68
CA VAL A 82 13.56 -10.04 7.46
C VAL A 82 13.26 -11.15 6.47
N ASP A 83 12.05 -11.16 5.94
CA ASP A 83 11.55 -12.14 4.98
C ASP A 83 11.26 -11.43 3.65
N LEU A 84 11.67 -12.04 2.55
CA LEU A 84 11.23 -11.70 1.20
C LEU A 84 10.21 -12.76 0.75
N ILE A 85 9.01 -12.32 0.40
CA ILE A 85 7.86 -13.16 0.07
C ILE A 85 7.47 -12.90 -1.39
N SER A 86 7.23 -13.96 -2.15
CA SER A 86 6.86 -13.90 -3.56
C SER A 86 5.41 -13.44 -3.77
N PRO A 87 5.03 -13.05 -5.00
CA PRO A 87 3.64 -12.78 -5.36
C PRO A 87 2.68 -13.94 -5.07
N ASP A 88 3.17 -15.19 -5.13
CA ASP A 88 2.42 -16.41 -4.80
C ASP A 88 2.41 -16.73 -3.30
N GLU A 89 2.73 -15.75 -2.45
CA GLU A 89 2.83 -15.86 -0.98
C GLU A 89 3.85 -16.88 -0.46
N LYS A 90 4.81 -17.29 -1.28
CA LYS A 90 5.88 -18.21 -0.87
C LYS A 90 7.06 -17.44 -0.32
N MET A 91 7.64 -17.91 0.79
CA MET A 91 8.87 -17.34 1.32
C MET A 91 10.03 -17.65 0.35
N VAL A 92 10.60 -16.61 -0.24
CA VAL A 92 11.72 -16.70 -1.18
C VAL A 92 13.02 -16.81 -0.40
N GLN A 93 13.21 -15.91 0.56
CA GLN A 93 14.41 -15.81 1.36
C GLN A 93 14.05 -15.22 2.72
N SER A 94 14.77 -15.64 3.76
CA SER A 94 14.62 -15.11 5.11
C SER A 94 16.01 -15.02 5.74
N ILE A 95 16.32 -13.85 6.30
CA ILE A 95 17.60 -13.61 6.97
C ILE A 95 17.35 -13.14 8.40
N ARG A 96 18.35 -13.40 9.26
CA ARG A 96 18.33 -13.03 10.68
C ARG A 96 19.56 -12.18 10.95
N ILE A 97 19.34 -10.94 11.36
CA ILE A 97 20.42 -9.97 11.56
C ILE A 97 20.42 -9.53 13.02
N PRO A 98 21.60 -9.46 13.68
CA PRO A 98 21.69 -8.94 15.03
C PRO A 98 21.29 -7.46 15.10
N LEU A 99 20.58 -7.11 16.18
CA LEU A 99 20.23 -5.74 16.54
C LEU A 99 21.22 -5.22 17.58
N ILE A 100 21.82 -4.06 17.29
CA ILE A 100 22.68 -3.33 18.22
C ILE A 100 21.90 -2.09 18.66
N SER A 101 21.45 -2.09 19.91
CA SER A 101 20.64 -1.00 20.47
C SER A 101 19.43 -0.63 19.60
N GLY A 102 18.68 -1.63 19.14
CA GLY A 102 17.49 -1.44 18.31
C GLY A 102 17.78 -1.06 16.85
N VAL A 103 19.03 -1.03 16.41
CA VAL A 103 19.41 -0.66 15.03
C VAL A 103 20.17 -1.81 14.38
N THR A 104 19.97 -1.99 13.07
CA THR A 104 20.73 -2.93 12.27
C THR A 104 20.86 -2.47 10.82
N MET A 105 21.81 -3.07 10.09
CA MET A 105 22.05 -2.83 8.67
C MET A 105 22.28 -4.18 8.01
N GLY A 106 21.79 -4.35 6.79
CA GLY A 106 21.98 -5.57 6.03
C GLY A 106 21.50 -5.46 4.61
N ASP A 107 21.62 -6.57 3.90
CA ASP A 107 21.32 -6.67 2.49
C ASP A 107 20.62 -7.99 2.13
N PHE A 108 19.91 -7.98 1.00
CA PHE A 108 19.38 -9.15 0.33
C PHE A 108 19.89 -9.19 -1.10
N GLN A 109 20.65 -10.22 -1.44
CA GLN A 109 20.96 -10.50 -2.84
C GLN A 109 19.78 -11.17 -3.54
N LEU A 110 19.32 -10.59 -4.64
CA LEU A 110 18.27 -11.17 -5.47
C LEU A 110 18.86 -12.13 -6.49
N ALA A 111 18.42 -13.39 -6.49
CA ALA A 111 18.89 -14.36 -7.48
C ALA A 111 18.47 -14.00 -8.91
N ASP A 112 19.35 -14.22 -9.89
CA ASP A 112 19.05 -14.04 -11.33
C ASP A 112 17.86 -14.89 -11.82
N SER A 113 17.54 -15.98 -11.11
CA SER A 113 16.42 -16.86 -11.42
C SER A 113 15.07 -16.38 -10.88
N LEU A 114 15.05 -15.26 -10.16
CA LEU A 114 13.82 -14.71 -9.59
C LEU A 114 12.89 -14.21 -10.71
N GLY A 115 11.60 -14.48 -10.61
CA GLY A 115 10.61 -13.92 -11.53
C GLY A 115 10.38 -12.43 -11.25
N GLU A 116 10.03 -11.66 -12.29
CA GLU A 116 9.53 -10.30 -12.07
C GLU A 116 8.18 -10.30 -11.35
N GLY A 117 7.90 -9.26 -10.56
CA GLY A 117 6.63 -9.13 -9.87
C GLY A 117 6.68 -8.22 -8.64
N ASN A 118 5.55 -8.17 -7.95
CA ASN A 118 5.40 -7.43 -6.70
C ASN A 118 5.69 -8.35 -5.52
N TYR A 119 6.91 -8.29 -5.01
CA TYR A 119 7.31 -9.03 -3.82
C TYR A 119 6.86 -8.27 -2.58
N ARG A 120 6.95 -8.93 -1.44
CA ARG A 120 6.66 -8.32 -0.14
C ARG A 120 7.83 -8.52 0.77
N ILE A 121 8.38 -7.42 1.28
CA ILE A 121 9.42 -7.46 2.31
C ILE A 121 8.75 -7.27 3.66
N ARG A 122 9.00 -8.21 4.57
CA ARG A 122 8.42 -8.23 5.90
C ARG A 122 9.50 -8.31 6.95
N ALA A 123 9.46 -7.46 7.98
CA ALA A 123 10.41 -7.53 9.08
C ALA A 123 9.75 -7.48 10.46
N TYR A 124 10.25 -8.31 11.37
CA TYR A 124 9.69 -8.53 12.69
C TYR A 124 10.73 -9.07 13.65
N THR A 125 10.44 -9.00 14.95
CA THR A 125 11.20 -9.69 15.99
C THR A 125 10.41 -10.90 16.49
N ASN A 126 11.08 -11.86 17.14
CA ASN A 126 10.36 -13.01 17.70
C ASN A 126 9.39 -12.61 18.83
N TRP A 127 9.67 -11.52 19.55
CA TRP A 127 8.80 -10.99 20.61
C TRP A 127 7.45 -10.50 20.06
N MET A 128 7.48 -9.81 18.92
CA MET A 128 6.27 -9.29 18.28
C MET A 128 5.30 -10.37 17.84
N ARG A 129 5.76 -11.61 17.65
CA ARG A 129 4.90 -12.75 17.28
C ARG A 129 3.93 -13.16 18.39
N ASN A 130 4.10 -12.64 19.61
CA ASN A 130 3.17 -12.85 20.72
C ASN A 130 1.96 -11.89 20.67
N PHE A 131 1.95 -10.95 19.72
CA PHE A 131 0.92 -9.92 19.55
C PHE A 131 0.40 -9.93 18.11
N ASP A 132 -0.52 -9.01 17.81
CA ASP A 132 -1.01 -8.81 16.44
C ASP A 132 0.09 -8.28 15.51
N ASN A 133 -0.07 -8.52 14.21
CA ASN A 133 0.94 -8.21 13.20
C ASN A 133 1.10 -6.70 12.90
N GLU A 134 0.41 -5.80 13.61
CA GLU A 134 0.44 -4.35 13.37
C GLU A 134 1.81 -3.70 13.60
N GLY A 135 2.66 -4.33 14.42
CA GLY A 135 4.02 -3.85 14.65
C GLY A 135 4.99 -4.19 13.53
N PHE A 136 4.64 -5.14 12.65
CA PHE A 136 5.55 -5.67 11.63
C PHE A 136 5.75 -4.61 10.55
N PHE A 137 6.97 -4.50 10.05
CA PHE A 137 7.18 -3.82 8.78
C PHE A 137 6.69 -4.74 7.68
N ASP A 138 5.79 -4.27 6.84
CA ASP A 138 5.28 -5.03 5.69
C ASP A 138 5.07 -4.06 4.53
N ARG A 139 5.84 -4.24 3.45
CA ARG A 139 5.79 -3.36 2.29
C ARG A 139 5.91 -4.16 1.01
N VAL A 140 5.08 -3.80 0.02
CA VAL A 140 5.22 -4.28 -1.35
C VAL A 140 6.45 -3.66 -2.00
N LEU A 141 7.29 -4.52 -2.57
CA LEU A 141 8.52 -4.17 -3.25
C LEU A 141 8.50 -4.68 -4.71
N PRO A 142 8.36 -3.78 -5.70
CA PRO A 142 8.42 -4.15 -7.10
C PRO A 142 9.84 -4.60 -7.48
N ILE A 143 9.93 -5.79 -8.09
CA ILE A 143 11.17 -6.34 -8.64
C ILE A 143 10.93 -6.62 -10.13
N GLY A 144 11.64 -5.91 -11.00
CA GLY A 144 11.56 -6.06 -12.45
C GLY A 144 12.70 -6.92 -13.01
N ASN A 145 12.60 -7.32 -14.28
CA ASN A 145 13.69 -7.97 -14.98
C ASN A 145 14.26 -7.06 -16.08
N ALA A 146 15.41 -6.45 -15.83
CA ALA A 146 16.06 -5.55 -16.80
C ALA A 146 16.50 -6.26 -18.10
N ARG A 147 16.66 -7.59 -18.10
CA ARG A 147 17.00 -8.37 -19.31
C ARG A 147 15.78 -8.62 -20.21
N THR A 148 14.57 -8.62 -19.64
CA THR A 148 13.32 -8.91 -20.37
C THR A 148 12.49 -7.65 -20.63
N ASP A 149 12.74 -6.57 -19.89
CA ASP A 149 11.88 -5.39 -19.89
C ASP A 149 12.62 -4.07 -20.17
N SER A 150 13.20 -3.97 -21.36
CA SER A 150 13.80 -2.72 -21.86
C SER A 150 12.76 -1.76 -22.44
N ILE A 151 11.46 -1.94 -22.16
CA ILE A 151 10.39 -1.14 -22.75
C ILE A 151 9.61 -0.44 -21.64
N VAL A 152 9.78 0.87 -21.56
CA VAL A 152 9.01 1.74 -20.67
C VAL A 152 7.75 2.21 -21.41
N THR A 153 6.60 2.19 -20.73
CA THR A 153 5.30 2.58 -21.29
C THR A 153 4.77 3.82 -20.60
N HIS A 154 4.43 4.85 -21.36
CA HIS A 154 3.70 6.03 -20.88
C HIS A 154 2.32 6.06 -21.53
N SER A 155 1.26 6.11 -20.72
CA SER A 155 -0.12 6.06 -21.21
C SER A 155 -0.91 7.30 -20.83
N SER A 156 -1.63 7.86 -21.79
CA SER A 156 -2.61 8.93 -21.61
C SER A 156 -3.98 8.46 -22.11
N PHE A 157 -5.03 8.91 -21.43
CA PHE A 157 -6.41 8.60 -21.77
C PHE A 157 -7.22 9.88 -21.87
N SER A 158 -7.96 10.05 -22.95
CA SER A 158 -8.96 11.11 -23.10
C SER A 158 -10.34 10.51 -23.32
N TYR A 159 -11.37 11.24 -22.87
CA TYR A 159 -12.74 10.74 -22.79
C TYR A 159 -13.68 11.72 -23.50
N GLU A 160 -14.45 11.21 -24.46
CA GLU A 160 -15.49 11.96 -25.14
C GLU A 160 -16.86 11.31 -24.87
N ASN A 161 -17.78 12.05 -24.24
CA ASN A 161 -19.05 11.51 -23.74
C ASN A 161 -20.23 11.70 -24.71
N SER A 162 -20.02 12.30 -25.89
CA SER A 162 -21.07 12.59 -26.88
C SER A 162 -20.51 12.51 -28.30
N PRO A 163 -21.16 11.80 -29.25
CA PRO A 163 -22.43 11.10 -29.17
C PRO A 163 -22.34 9.68 -28.58
N VAL A 164 -21.11 9.14 -28.45
CA VAL A 164 -20.83 7.81 -27.89
C VAL A 164 -19.64 7.94 -26.94
N HIS A 165 -19.69 7.26 -25.80
CA HIS A 165 -18.64 7.31 -24.79
C HIS A 165 -17.38 6.61 -25.28
N THR A 166 -16.49 7.42 -25.86
CA THR A 166 -15.28 6.98 -26.54
C THR A 166 -14.09 7.28 -25.64
N VAL A 167 -13.27 6.26 -25.43
CA VAL A 167 -11.98 6.39 -24.77
C VAL A 167 -10.90 6.32 -25.83
N THR A 168 -10.09 7.36 -25.91
CA THR A 168 -8.88 7.38 -26.74
C THR A 168 -7.70 7.06 -25.84
N ALA A 169 -6.99 5.98 -26.16
CA ALA A 169 -5.77 5.59 -25.48
C ALA A 169 -4.56 5.95 -26.33
N GLU A 170 -3.66 6.76 -25.81
CA GLU A 170 -2.37 7.07 -26.41
C GLU A 170 -1.26 6.47 -25.55
N ILE A 171 -0.42 5.63 -26.16
CA ILE A 171 0.63 4.90 -25.45
C ILE A 171 1.95 5.10 -26.18
N ALA A 172 2.95 5.60 -25.44
CA ALA A 172 4.32 5.76 -25.92
C ALA A 172 5.22 4.67 -25.32
N PHE A 173 6.05 4.07 -26.17
CA PHE A 173 7.03 3.06 -25.81
C PHE A 173 8.43 3.64 -25.97
N THR A 174 9.22 3.61 -24.91
CA THR A 174 10.60 4.09 -24.90
C THR A 174 11.55 3.04 -24.35
N ASP A 175 12.82 3.17 -24.66
CA ASP A 175 13.87 2.50 -23.88
C ASP A 175 14.00 3.18 -22.49
N PRO A 176 14.75 2.58 -21.53
CA PRO A 176 14.96 3.16 -20.21
C PRO A 176 15.75 4.49 -20.23
N MET A 177 16.42 4.83 -21.33
CA MET A 177 17.13 6.10 -21.54
C MET A 177 16.23 7.16 -22.20
N GLY A 178 14.97 6.83 -22.52
CA GLY A 178 13.99 7.72 -23.14
C GLY A 178 13.99 7.73 -24.67
N GLY A 179 14.79 6.88 -25.32
CA GLY A 179 14.78 6.73 -26.78
C GLY A 179 13.47 6.10 -27.29
N PRO A 180 12.90 6.56 -28.41
CA PRO A 180 11.63 6.04 -28.92
C PRO A 180 11.77 4.62 -29.49
N MET A 181 10.84 3.74 -29.14
CA MET A 181 10.79 2.37 -29.64
C MET A 181 9.88 2.30 -30.88
N ALA A 182 10.41 2.72 -32.03
CA ALA A 182 9.70 2.73 -33.30
C ALA A 182 9.64 1.34 -33.98
N ASP A 183 8.73 1.21 -34.96
CA ASP A 183 8.53 0.03 -35.80
C ASP A 183 8.14 -1.28 -35.09
N MET A 184 7.69 -1.22 -33.83
CA MET A 184 7.20 -2.37 -33.09
C MET A 184 5.76 -2.72 -33.49
N ASN A 185 5.49 -4.01 -33.69
CA ASN A 185 4.12 -4.50 -33.78
C ASN A 185 3.53 -4.62 -32.38
N VAL A 186 2.38 -4.00 -32.14
CA VAL A 186 1.68 -4.02 -30.87
C VAL A 186 0.29 -4.60 -31.05
N ASN A 187 0.05 -5.79 -30.51
CA ASN A 187 -1.31 -6.31 -30.35
C ASN A 187 -1.87 -5.81 -29.03
N TYR A 188 -3.09 -5.29 -29.02
CA TYR A 188 -3.75 -4.82 -27.81
C TYR A 188 -5.07 -5.55 -27.58
N GLU A 189 -5.40 -5.74 -26.30
CA GLU A 189 -6.67 -6.25 -25.82
C GLU A 189 -7.15 -5.37 -24.66
N VAL A 190 -8.37 -4.85 -24.76
CA VAL A 190 -8.98 -3.99 -23.76
C VAL A 190 -9.99 -4.83 -22.98
N ILE A 191 -9.71 -5.01 -21.68
CA ILE A 191 -10.51 -5.83 -20.77
C ILE A 191 -11.15 -4.91 -19.74
N LEU A 192 -12.48 -4.85 -19.70
CA LEU A 192 -13.25 -4.17 -18.65
C LEU A 192 -14.10 -5.20 -17.90
N GLU A 193 -14.06 -5.21 -16.57
CA GLU A 193 -14.80 -6.18 -15.74
C GLU A 193 -14.64 -7.64 -16.22
N GLU A 194 -13.40 -8.05 -16.49
CA GLU A 194 -13.05 -9.40 -17.00
C GLU A 194 -13.64 -9.76 -18.38
N ARG A 195 -14.19 -8.80 -19.13
CA ARG A 195 -14.66 -9.00 -20.50
C ARG A 195 -13.80 -8.22 -21.49
N ASN A 196 -13.39 -8.90 -22.55
CA ASN A 196 -12.78 -8.25 -23.71
C ASN A 196 -13.83 -7.37 -24.42
N ILE A 197 -13.56 -6.07 -24.52
CA ILE A 197 -14.41 -5.08 -25.19
C ILE A 197 -13.81 -4.53 -26.48
N GLY A 198 -12.54 -4.84 -26.75
CA GLY A 198 -11.80 -4.33 -27.89
C GLY A 198 -10.47 -5.04 -28.06
N ARG A 199 -10.10 -5.28 -29.31
CA ARG A 199 -8.79 -5.82 -29.68
C ARG A 199 -8.34 -5.24 -31.00
N GLY A 200 -7.05 -5.14 -31.21
CA GLY A 200 -6.51 -4.68 -32.47
C GLY A 200 -5.00 -4.86 -32.55
N ARG A 201 -4.44 -4.39 -33.66
CA ARG A 201 -3.02 -4.43 -33.93
C ARG A 201 -2.60 -3.08 -34.48
N GLU A 202 -1.63 -2.48 -33.82
CA GLU A 202 -1.02 -1.23 -34.21
C GLU A 202 0.47 -1.43 -34.49
N LYS A 203 1.06 -0.44 -35.15
CA LYS A 203 2.51 -0.32 -35.29
C LYS A 203 2.93 1.01 -34.68
N THR A 204 3.99 1.01 -33.89
CA THR A 204 4.50 2.24 -33.28
C THR A 204 5.04 3.19 -34.35
N ASP A 205 4.70 4.47 -34.25
CA ASP A 205 5.23 5.55 -35.10
C ASP A 205 6.73 5.81 -34.88
N GLU A 206 7.31 6.79 -35.58
CA GLU A 206 8.72 7.19 -35.43
C GLU A 206 9.06 7.70 -34.02
N GLN A 207 8.06 8.16 -33.26
CA GLN A 207 8.20 8.58 -31.88
C GLN A 207 7.86 7.45 -30.88
N GLY A 208 7.66 6.22 -31.36
CA GLY A 208 7.36 5.07 -30.52
C GLY A 208 5.94 5.05 -29.97
N ARG A 209 4.97 5.72 -30.60
CA ARG A 209 3.59 5.86 -30.10
C ARG A 209 2.58 5.03 -30.88
N ILE A 210 1.53 4.62 -30.18
CA ILE A 210 0.28 4.11 -30.76
C ILE A 210 -0.90 4.90 -30.19
N ALA A 211 -1.96 5.01 -30.98
CA ALA A 211 -3.23 5.56 -30.52
C ALA A 211 -4.38 4.69 -31.03
N PHE A 212 -5.32 4.34 -30.18
CA PHE A 212 -6.53 3.61 -30.57
C PHE A 212 -7.72 4.02 -29.72
N ASN A 213 -8.91 3.82 -30.30
CA ASN A 213 -10.17 4.20 -29.67
C ASN A 213 -10.96 2.94 -29.31
N PHE A 214 -11.63 2.97 -28.16
CA PHE A 214 -12.62 1.96 -27.80
C PHE A 214 -13.85 2.60 -27.15
N VAL A 215 -15.00 1.95 -27.32
CA VAL A 215 -16.28 2.47 -26.83
C VAL A 215 -16.64 1.79 -25.52
N ASN A 216 -16.88 2.59 -24.47
CA ASN A 216 -17.53 2.08 -23.27
C ASN A 216 -19.06 2.07 -23.49
N LYS A 217 -19.61 0.87 -23.72
CA LYS A 217 -21.07 0.66 -23.92
C LYS A 217 -21.91 0.86 -22.64
N GLN A 218 -21.29 1.03 -21.47
CA GLN A 218 -21.97 1.24 -20.19
C GLN A 218 -21.36 2.44 -19.44
N PRO A 219 -21.64 3.67 -19.90
CA PRO A 219 -20.92 4.85 -19.46
C PRO A 219 -21.22 5.32 -18.03
N PHE A 220 -22.40 4.97 -17.51
CA PHE A 220 -22.79 5.30 -16.14
C PHE A 220 -22.04 4.45 -15.09
N ASN A 221 -21.46 3.32 -15.51
CA ASN A 221 -20.60 2.51 -14.66
C ASN A 221 -19.15 2.92 -14.94
N LEU A 222 -18.49 3.49 -13.93
CA LEU A 222 -17.04 3.67 -13.96
C LEU A 222 -16.40 2.29 -13.92
N LYS A 223 -16.08 1.76 -15.09
CA LYS A 223 -15.46 0.44 -15.19
C LYS A 223 -13.96 0.57 -15.00
N THR A 224 -13.45 -0.17 -14.04
CA THR A 224 -12.02 -0.46 -13.96
C THR A 224 -11.70 -1.59 -14.93
N GLY A 225 -10.46 -1.60 -15.41
CA GLY A 225 -10.02 -2.62 -16.33
C GLY A 225 -8.52 -2.53 -16.58
N LYS A 226 -8.09 -3.22 -17.64
CA LYS A 226 -6.71 -3.27 -18.08
C LYS A 226 -6.63 -3.32 -19.60
N ILE A 227 -5.55 -2.76 -20.12
CA ILE A 227 -5.15 -2.92 -21.51
C ILE A 227 -3.94 -3.84 -21.50
N GLU A 228 -4.09 -5.03 -22.07
CA GLU A 228 -3.00 -5.96 -22.27
C GLU A 228 -2.38 -5.73 -23.65
N LEU A 229 -1.07 -5.53 -23.68
CA LEU A 229 -0.30 -5.27 -24.87
C LEU A 229 0.69 -6.41 -25.07
N THR A 230 0.84 -6.85 -26.31
CA THR A 230 1.90 -7.77 -26.73
C THR A 230 2.71 -7.10 -27.82
N LEU A 231 3.93 -6.72 -27.48
CA LEU A 231 4.87 -6.05 -28.36
C LEU A 231 5.82 -7.05 -29.01
N SER A 232 6.15 -6.85 -30.29
CA SER A 232 7.15 -7.65 -31.01
C SER A 232 7.89 -6.83 -32.06
N ARG A 233 9.22 -7.00 -32.11
CA ARG A 233 10.12 -6.31 -33.06
C ARG A 233 10.55 -7.21 -34.23
N SER A 234 10.77 -8.50 -33.95
CA SER A 234 11.03 -9.56 -34.93
C SER A 234 10.61 -10.92 -34.35
N GLN A 235 10.59 -11.98 -35.18
CA GLN A 235 9.84 -13.23 -34.97
C GLN A 235 10.07 -14.01 -33.66
N ASN A 236 11.01 -13.66 -32.78
CA ASN A 236 11.36 -14.48 -31.62
C ASN A 236 11.35 -13.79 -30.24
N GLN A 237 10.95 -12.52 -30.11
CA GLN A 237 10.80 -11.88 -28.80
C GLN A 237 9.48 -11.12 -28.71
N THR A 238 8.65 -11.51 -27.76
CA THR A 238 7.40 -10.84 -27.41
C THR A 238 7.49 -10.31 -25.98
N VAL A 239 7.13 -9.04 -25.79
CA VAL A 239 7.07 -8.39 -24.47
C VAL A 239 5.61 -8.13 -24.17
N LYS A 240 5.14 -8.57 -23.00
CA LYS A 240 3.78 -8.30 -22.54
C LYS A 240 3.77 -7.12 -21.58
N LYS A 241 2.84 -6.18 -21.78
CA LYS A 241 2.64 -5.04 -20.90
C LYS A 241 1.18 -4.92 -20.50
N ILE A 242 0.93 -4.51 -19.26
CA ILE A 242 -0.42 -4.32 -18.75
C ILE A 242 -0.54 -2.87 -18.29
N ILE A 243 -1.46 -2.13 -18.90
CA ILE A 243 -1.76 -0.75 -18.51
C ILE A 243 -3.10 -0.74 -17.76
N PRO A 244 -3.13 -0.38 -16.47
CA PRO A 244 -4.36 -0.34 -15.71
C PRO A 244 -5.23 0.84 -16.17
N LEU A 245 -6.50 0.56 -16.47
CA LEU A 245 -7.51 1.59 -16.75
C LEU A 245 -8.33 1.81 -15.48
N LYS A 246 -7.99 2.87 -14.73
CA LYS A 246 -8.64 3.18 -13.44
C LYS A 246 -10.02 3.84 -13.60
N THR A 247 -10.26 4.50 -14.73
CA THR A 247 -11.55 5.11 -15.05
C THR A 247 -11.73 5.19 -16.57
N THR A 248 -12.99 5.13 -17.01
CA THR A 248 -13.41 5.34 -18.40
C THR A 248 -14.08 6.71 -18.61
N SER A 249 -13.99 7.61 -17.64
CA SER A 249 -14.59 8.95 -17.69
C SER A 249 -13.87 9.91 -16.75
N HIS A 250 -13.98 11.21 -17.02
CA HIS A 250 -13.62 12.25 -16.07
C HIS A 250 -14.56 12.19 -14.85
N THR A 251 -14.06 11.66 -13.74
CA THR A 251 -14.78 11.70 -12.46
C THR A 251 -14.57 13.04 -11.79
N HIS A 252 -15.65 13.64 -11.30
CA HIS A 252 -15.56 14.56 -10.17
C HIS A 252 -15.56 13.67 -8.92
N SER A 253 -14.48 13.69 -8.14
CA SER A 253 -14.43 13.02 -6.85
C SER A 253 -14.85 14.03 -5.78
N ILE A 254 -15.85 13.67 -4.97
CA ILE A 254 -16.24 14.42 -3.78
C ILE A 254 -16.00 13.50 -2.59
N GLN A 255 -15.22 13.95 -1.61
CA GLN A 255 -14.89 13.18 -0.42
C GLN A 255 -15.24 13.97 0.82
N PHE A 256 -16.02 13.35 1.71
CA PHE A 256 -16.47 14.00 2.93
C PHE A 256 -15.55 13.64 4.10
N PHE A 257 -15.00 14.66 4.76
CA PHE A 257 -14.14 14.52 5.93
C PHE A 257 -14.81 15.16 7.15
N PRO A 258 -15.46 14.36 8.02
CA PRO A 258 -15.97 14.88 9.28
C PRO A 258 -14.80 15.31 10.18
N GLU A 259 -14.88 16.51 10.77
CA GLU A 259 -13.81 17.05 11.64
C GLU A 259 -13.50 16.14 12.84
N SER A 260 -14.49 15.39 13.31
CA SER A 260 -14.37 14.42 14.42
C SER A 260 -13.80 13.06 14.00
N GLY A 261 -13.42 12.87 12.74
CA GLY A 261 -12.98 11.59 12.16
C GLY A 261 -14.13 10.61 11.90
N HIS A 262 -15.09 10.51 12.83
CA HIS A 262 -16.30 9.71 12.69
C HIS A 262 -17.57 10.57 12.75
N LEU A 263 -18.57 10.20 11.95
CA LEU A 263 -19.93 10.73 12.08
C LEU A 263 -20.66 9.98 13.19
N VAL A 264 -21.26 10.71 14.12
CA VAL A 264 -22.06 10.15 15.21
C VAL A 264 -23.53 10.41 14.92
N ALA A 265 -24.34 9.35 14.91
CA ALA A 265 -25.77 9.46 14.64
C ALA A 265 -26.47 10.42 15.61
N GLY A 266 -27.39 11.24 15.09
CA GLY A 266 -28.19 12.18 15.86
C GLY A 266 -27.48 13.46 16.31
N ASN A 267 -26.21 13.67 15.91
CA ASN A 267 -25.46 14.87 16.26
C ASN A 267 -25.08 15.67 15.00
N LEU A 268 -25.15 17.00 15.11
CA LEU A 268 -24.63 17.88 14.07
C LEU A 268 -23.10 17.83 14.07
N ALA A 269 -22.52 17.54 12.91
CA ALA A 269 -21.07 17.50 12.70
C ALA A 269 -20.70 18.39 11.51
N LYS A 270 -19.56 19.09 11.62
CA LYS A 270 -18.97 19.81 10.48
C LYS A 270 -18.24 18.83 9.58
N VAL A 271 -18.44 19.01 8.29
CA VAL A 271 -17.89 18.14 7.25
C VAL A 271 -17.28 19.02 6.17
N ALA A 272 -16.01 18.76 5.86
CA ALA A 272 -15.36 19.31 4.67
C ALA A 272 -15.61 18.40 3.46
N PHE A 273 -15.70 18.97 2.26
CA PHE A 273 -15.92 18.26 1.00
C PHE A 273 -14.98 18.72 -0.10
#